data_AF-A0A5C8ZP24-F1
#
_entry.id   AF-A0A5C8ZP24-F1
#
_cell.length_a   1.000
_cell.length_b   1.000
_cell.length_c   1.000
_cell.angle_alpha   90.00
_cell.angle_beta   90.00
_cell.angle_gamma   90.00
#
_symmetry.space_group_name_H-M   'P 1'
#
loop_
_entity.id
_entity.type
_entity.pdbx_description
1 polymer ?
#
loop_
_entity_poly.entity_id
_entity_poly.type
_entity_poly.pdbx_seq_one_letter_code
_entity_poly.pdbx_strand_id
1 'polypeptide(L)'
;MKSTWRWFGPDDPVSLEKIVQAGATGIVSSLHHIATGEAWPRTEILKRKQEIEAAGLEWSVVESVPLSNDLKKMTGDWQRHLENYKESVRNLADAGICVVCYNFMPVVDWTRTNLLYKLKNQSHALRFDLSDFAAYDVFILERTNADQDYPEAVLDRARERIAAMGPEQREALERNIIAGLPGGEGSYDRDSIRQEIEAFIALGVEGFRDNLFHFLREVIPVAESVGVRMCIHPDDPPFSLFGLPRIVSTAEDARKLLAEVPSTSNGLTLCAGSFGARGDNDLEGMVREFGPHIHFVHLRNVTREADGSFYEAEHLGGDNDMVGLIRALLDEERDRSSAGRPDAHIPMRPDHGHLMADEFGQEGTNPGYSYVGRLKGLAELHGVLHTLTVLRQS
;
A
#
# COMPACT_ATOMS: atom_id res chain seq x y z
N MET A 1 15.09 4.64 12.64
CA MET A 1 13.96 3.94 11.98
C MET A 1 13.83 2.54 12.54
N LYS A 2 12.59 2.08 12.76
CA LYS A 2 12.32 0.72 13.24
C LYS A 2 12.09 -0.20 12.05
N SER A 3 12.88 -1.27 11.92
CA SER A 3 12.78 -2.20 10.78
C SER A 3 11.65 -3.20 11.01
N THR A 4 10.68 -3.21 10.09
CA THR A 4 9.50 -4.06 10.14
C THR A 4 9.31 -4.87 8.87
N TRP A 5 8.50 -5.92 8.95
CA TRP A 5 8.24 -6.82 7.83
C TRP A 5 6.77 -7.20 7.75
N ARG A 6 6.17 -7.19 6.54
CA ARG A 6 4.78 -7.65 6.35
C ARG A 6 4.70 -9.18 6.36
N TRP A 7 3.93 -9.71 7.30
CA TRP A 7 3.65 -11.14 7.48
C TRP A 7 2.13 -11.38 7.47
N PHE A 8 1.67 -12.25 6.57
CA PHE A 8 0.23 -12.48 6.33
C PHE A 8 -0.42 -13.43 7.37
N GLY A 9 0.38 -14.04 8.25
CA GLY A 9 -0.10 -14.95 9.28
C GLY A 9 0.39 -16.39 9.07
N PRO A 10 -0.20 -17.36 9.77
CA PRO A 10 0.29 -18.75 9.81
C PRO A 10 0.44 -19.43 8.44
N ASP A 11 -0.35 -19.01 7.44
CA ASP A 11 -0.33 -19.56 6.08
C ASP A 11 0.68 -18.85 5.14
N ASP A 12 1.41 -17.85 5.62
CA ASP A 12 2.46 -17.18 4.84
C ASP A 12 3.67 -18.12 4.62
N PRO A 13 4.12 -18.35 3.37
CA PRO A 13 5.32 -19.17 3.10
C PRO A 13 6.61 -18.57 3.70
N VAL A 14 6.58 -17.28 4.06
CA VAL A 14 7.64 -16.62 4.81
C VAL A 14 7.38 -16.75 6.30
N SER A 15 8.10 -17.66 6.96
CA SER A 15 7.98 -17.88 8.40
C SER A 15 8.52 -16.70 9.23
N LEU A 16 8.04 -16.56 10.47
CA LEU A 16 8.59 -15.58 11.41
C LEU A 16 10.09 -15.81 11.68
N GLU A 17 10.58 -17.05 11.65
CA GLU A 17 12.01 -17.37 11.77
C GLU A 17 12.82 -16.76 10.63
N LYS A 18 12.37 -16.89 9.37
CA LYS A 18 12.99 -16.21 8.23
C LYS A 18 13.01 -14.70 8.42
N ILE A 19 11.93 -14.14 8.96
CA ILE A 19 11.83 -12.69 9.20
C ILE A 19 12.82 -12.21 10.26
N VAL A 20 13.03 -12.99 11.33
CA VAL A 20 14.11 -12.73 12.31
C VAL A 20 15.48 -12.76 11.62
N GLN A 21 15.74 -13.75 10.76
CA GLN A 21 16.99 -13.86 10.01
C GLN A 21 17.20 -12.70 9.03
N ALA A 22 16.13 -12.08 8.53
CA ALA A 22 16.20 -10.87 7.71
C ALA A 22 16.56 -9.59 8.48
N GLY A 23 16.60 -9.64 9.81
CA GLY A 23 16.97 -8.50 10.65
C GLY A 23 15.82 -7.51 10.91
N ALA A 24 14.57 -7.89 10.63
CA ALA A 24 13.41 -7.13 11.10
C ALA A 24 13.20 -7.39 12.61
N THR A 25 12.77 -6.37 13.35
CA THR A 25 12.44 -6.47 14.79
C THR A 25 10.94 -6.29 15.04
N GLY A 26 10.22 -5.72 14.08
CA GLY A 26 8.77 -5.59 14.11
C GLY A 26 8.08 -6.34 12.98
N ILE A 27 6.83 -6.71 13.22
CA ILE A 27 5.91 -7.25 12.24
C ILE A 27 4.86 -6.21 11.89
N VAL A 28 4.55 -6.18 10.60
CA VAL A 28 3.36 -5.56 10.03
C VAL A 28 2.41 -6.71 9.67
N SER A 29 1.19 -6.72 10.20
CA SER A 29 0.24 -7.82 9.95
C SER A 29 -1.21 -7.34 10.00
N SER A 30 -2.13 -8.22 9.62
CA SER A 30 -3.58 -8.00 9.65
C SER A 30 -4.30 -9.33 9.91
N LEU A 31 -5.56 -9.26 10.36
CA LEU A 31 -6.40 -10.43 10.60
C LEU A 31 -7.21 -10.78 9.34
N HIS A 32 -6.52 -11.29 8.31
CA HIS A 32 -7.09 -11.59 7.00
C HIS A 32 -8.25 -12.61 7.00
N HIS A 33 -8.39 -13.40 8.07
CA HIS A 33 -9.49 -14.34 8.24
C HIS A 33 -10.78 -13.71 8.75
N ILE A 34 -10.74 -12.44 9.19
CA ILE A 34 -11.92 -11.68 9.59
C ILE A 34 -12.47 -10.96 8.37
N ALA A 35 -13.76 -11.14 8.12
CA ALA A 35 -14.45 -10.53 6.99
C ALA A 35 -14.37 -9.00 7.02
N THR A 36 -14.20 -8.38 5.85
CA THR A 36 -14.23 -6.92 5.69
C THR A 36 -15.49 -6.31 6.29
N GLY A 37 -15.33 -5.25 7.08
CA GLY A 37 -16.45 -4.54 7.73
C GLY A 37 -16.84 -5.11 9.09
N GLU A 38 -16.36 -6.30 9.49
CA GLU A 38 -16.58 -6.85 10.82
C GLU A 38 -15.58 -6.31 11.85
N ALA A 39 -16.04 -6.14 13.09
CA ALA A 39 -15.18 -5.69 14.18
C ALA A 39 -14.14 -6.76 14.52
N TRP A 40 -12.88 -6.36 14.69
CA TRP A 40 -11.81 -7.27 15.10
C TRP A 40 -11.95 -7.61 16.59
N PRO A 41 -12.21 -8.89 16.94
CA PRO A 41 -12.31 -9.28 18.33
C PRO A 41 -10.94 -9.19 19.00
N ARG A 42 -10.91 -8.62 20.21
CA ARG A 42 -9.69 -8.52 21.02
C ARG A 42 -8.97 -9.87 21.20
N THR A 43 -9.72 -10.97 21.28
CA THR A 43 -9.16 -12.33 21.40
C THR A 43 -8.33 -12.73 20.19
N GLU A 44 -8.77 -12.39 18.97
CA GLU A 44 -8.03 -12.71 17.74
C GLU A 44 -6.79 -11.82 17.58
N ILE A 45 -6.90 -10.54 17.97
CA ILE A 45 -5.75 -9.63 18.03
C ILE A 45 -4.68 -10.18 18.99
N LEU A 46 -5.07 -10.55 20.21
CA LEU A 46 -4.13 -11.08 21.20
C LEU A 46 -3.52 -12.40 20.77
N LYS A 47 -4.29 -13.27 20.11
CA LYS A 47 -3.77 -14.53 19.54
C LYS A 47 -2.67 -14.26 18.52
N ARG A 48 -2.93 -13.41 17.51
CA ARG A 48 -1.93 -13.05 16.50
C ARG A 48 -0.72 -12.36 17.14
N LYS A 49 -0.93 -11.48 18.11
CA LYS A 49 0.14 -10.82 18.87
C LYS A 49 1.04 -11.84 19.57
N GLN A 50 0.45 -12.81 20.27
CA GLN A 50 1.20 -13.87 20.97
C GLN A 50 2.01 -14.74 20.00
N GLU A 51 1.47 -15.08 18.83
CA GLU A 51 2.19 -15.82 17.79
C GLU A 51 3.45 -15.07 17.34
N ILE A 52 3.34 -13.75 17.13
CA ILE A 52 4.45 -12.88 16.74
C ILE A 52 5.49 -12.74 17.87
N GLU A 53 5.03 -12.50 19.11
CA GLU A 53 5.89 -12.32 20.28
C GLU A 53 6.63 -13.62 20.66
N ALA A 54 6.03 -14.78 20.43
CA ALA A 54 6.68 -16.08 20.63
C ALA A 54 7.91 -16.29 19.73
N ALA A 55 7.98 -15.59 18.59
CA ALA A 55 9.15 -15.56 17.71
C ALA A 55 10.17 -14.47 18.08
N GLY A 56 9.95 -13.72 19.17
CA GLY A 56 10.82 -12.62 19.59
C GLY A 56 10.65 -11.33 18.80
N LEU A 57 9.53 -11.16 18.09
CA LEU A 57 9.20 -9.99 17.29
C LEU A 57 8.04 -9.20 17.93
N GLU A 58 7.90 -7.92 17.56
CA GLU A 58 6.79 -7.08 18.04
C GLU A 58 5.79 -6.80 16.91
N TRP A 59 4.49 -7.03 17.14
CA TRP A 59 3.47 -6.54 16.21
C TRP A 59 3.40 -5.00 16.26
N SER A 60 4.09 -4.35 15.33
CA SER A 60 4.38 -2.92 15.36
C SER A 60 3.37 -2.08 14.59
N VAL A 61 2.82 -2.61 13.49
CA VAL A 61 1.89 -1.89 12.61
C VAL A 61 0.79 -2.84 12.13
N VAL A 62 -0.44 -2.35 12.05
CA VAL A 62 -1.52 -3.05 11.35
C VAL A 62 -1.53 -2.63 9.88
N GLU A 63 -1.53 -3.57 8.94
CA GLU A 63 -1.68 -3.27 7.51
C GLU A 63 -2.49 -4.36 6.79
N SER A 64 -3.81 -4.20 6.67
CA SER A 64 -4.65 -3.07 7.12
C SER A 64 -5.82 -3.54 7.97
N VAL A 65 -6.48 -2.60 8.66
CA VAL A 65 -7.90 -2.79 8.98
C VAL A 65 -8.68 -2.44 7.71
N PRO A 66 -9.34 -3.41 7.06
CA PRO A 66 -9.95 -3.22 5.75
C PRO A 66 -11.18 -2.30 5.81
N LEU A 67 -11.41 -1.54 4.72
CA LEU A 67 -12.53 -0.62 4.55
C LEU A 67 -13.40 -1.07 3.36
N SER A 68 -14.60 -1.57 3.68
CA SER A 68 -15.58 -2.00 2.67
C SER A 68 -15.91 -0.90 1.66
N ASN A 69 -16.27 -1.30 0.43
CA ASN A 69 -16.80 -0.36 -0.57
C ASN A 69 -18.08 0.34 -0.10
N ASP A 70 -18.94 -0.32 0.67
CA ASP A 70 -20.13 0.29 1.29
C ASP A 70 -19.74 1.51 2.13
N LEU A 71 -18.72 1.36 2.99
CA LEU A 71 -18.17 2.46 3.78
C LEU A 71 -17.54 3.56 2.94
N LYS A 72 -16.79 3.19 1.89
CA LYS A 72 -16.16 4.13 0.95
C LYS A 72 -17.21 4.94 0.15
N LYS A 73 -18.36 4.33 -0.18
CA LYS A 73 -19.48 4.97 -0.90
C LYS A 73 -20.51 5.63 0.02
N MET A 74 -20.50 5.30 1.31
CA MET A 74 -21.58 5.64 2.26
C MET A 74 -22.95 5.12 1.82
N THR A 75 -22.96 3.88 1.34
CA THR A 75 -24.14 3.13 0.91
C THR A 75 -24.26 1.83 1.69
N GLY A 76 -25.40 1.15 1.60
CA GLY A 76 -25.58 -0.15 2.24
C GLY A 76 -25.37 -0.09 3.75
N ASP A 77 -24.49 -0.95 4.26
CA ASP A 77 -24.28 -1.15 5.70
C ASP A 77 -23.12 -0.32 6.29
N TRP A 78 -22.79 0.81 5.63
CA TRP A 78 -21.64 1.64 5.97
C TRP A 78 -21.61 2.10 7.44
N GLN A 79 -22.76 2.37 8.06
CA GLN A 79 -22.83 2.82 9.44
C GLN A 79 -22.37 1.73 10.41
N ARG A 80 -22.77 0.47 10.19
CA ARG A 80 -22.29 -0.66 10.99
C ARG A 80 -20.80 -0.87 10.78
N HIS A 81 -20.34 -0.83 9.52
CA HIS A 81 -18.91 -0.98 9.22
C HIS A 81 -18.06 0.12 9.85
N LEU A 82 -18.55 1.37 9.89
CA LEU A 82 -17.88 2.48 10.57
C LEU A 82 -17.76 2.24 12.08
N GLU A 83 -18.83 1.81 12.75
CA GLU A 83 -18.79 1.50 14.18
C GLU A 83 -17.88 0.31 14.49
N ASN A 84 -17.92 -0.73 13.64
CA ASN A 84 -17.01 -1.87 13.73
C ASN A 84 -15.54 -1.48 13.53
N TYR A 85 -15.27 -0.51 12.64
CA TYR A 85 -13.93 0.02 12.44
C TYR A 85 -13.44 0.75 13.69
N LYS A 86 -14.26 1.64 14.27
CA LYS A 86 -13.96 2.33 15.54
C LYS A 86 -13.69 1.32 16.66
N GLU A 87 -14.47 0.25 16.74
CA GLU A 87 -14.30 -0.81 17.73
C GLU A 87 -12.98 -1.58 17.53
N SER A 88 -12.63 -1.89 16.27
CA SER A 88 -11.35 -2.52 15.94
C SER A 88 -10.16 -1.65 16.38
N VAL A 89 -10.24 -0.33 16.17
CA VAL A 89 -9.23 0.63 16.63
C VAL A 89 -9.08 0.61 18.16
N ARG A 90 -10.19 0.58 18.92
CA ARG A 90 -10.13 0.46 20.39
C ARG A 90 -9.51 -0.85 20.83
N ASN A 91 -9.92 -1.97 20.23
CA ASN A 91 -9.40 -3.29 20.57
C ASN A 91 -7.91 -3.46 20.26
N LEU A 92 -7.42 -2.83 19.19
CA LEU A 92 -5.99 -2.75 18.87
C LEU A 92 -5.22 -1.95 19.92
N ALA A 93 -5.74 -0.79 20.32
CA ALA A 93 -5.15 0.04 21.37
C ALA A 93 -5.07 -0.71 22.71
N ASP A 94 -6.14 -1.42 23.11
CA ASP A 94 -6.20 -2.26 24.31
C ASP A 94 -5.24 -3.46 24.27
N ALA A 95 -4.78 -3.83 23.07
CA ALA A 95 -3.72 -4.83 22.86
C ALA A 95 -2.32 -4.19 22.74
N GLY A 96 -2.21 -2.86 22.84
CA GLY A 96 -0.95 -2.11 22.76
C GLY A 96 -0.41 -1.94 21.33
N ILE A 97 -1.26 -2.04 20.30
CA ILE A 97 -0.89 -1.84 18.90
C ILE A 97 -1.40 -0.47 18.46
N CYS A 98 -0.49 0.49 18.27
CA CYS A 98 -0.85 1.91 18.18
C CYS A 98 -0.60 2.55 16.80
N VAL A 99 -0.29 1.78 15.76
CA VAL A 99 -0.13 2.29 14.38
C VAL A 99 -0.98 1.46 13.44
N VAL A 100 -1.91 2.11 12.74
CA VAL A 100 -2.85 1.44 11.83
C VAL A 100 -2.75 2.05 10.44
N CYS A 101 -2.22 1.27 9.50
CA CYS A 101 -2.19 1.57 8.09
C CYS A 101 -3.51 1.13 7.43
N TYR A 102 -4.05 1.97 6.55
CA TYR A 102 -5.27 1.71 5.79
C TYR A 102 -5.19 2.45 4.45
N ASN A 103 -6.10 2.16 3.51
CA ASN A 103 -6.22 2.92 2.27
C ASN A 103 -7.69 3.25 1.98
N PHE A 104 -7.91 4.22 1.09
CA PHE A 104 -9.24 4.58 0.62
C PHE A 104 -9.34 4.40 -0.90
N MET A 105 -8.69 3.36 -1.45
CA MET A 105 -8.73 3.07 -2.89
C MET A 105 -10.10 2.46 -3.25
N PRO A 106 -10.79 2.95 -4.31
CA PRO A 106 -12.09 2.43 -4.69
C PRO A 106 -11.96 1.19 -5.59
N VAL A 107 -12.82 0.19 -5.35
CA VAL A 107 -12.96 -1.06 -6.12
C VAL A 107 -11.72 -1.95 -6.08
N VAL A 108 -10.63 -1.50 -6.69
CA VAL A 108 -9.33 -2.20 -6.73
C VAL A 108 -8.35 -1.49 -5.80
N ASP A 109 -7.60 -2.29 -5.05
CA ASP A 109 -6.51 -1.82 -4.19
C ASP A 109 -5.29 -1.43 -5.06
N TRP A 110 -4.09 -1.86 -4.68
CA TRP A 110 -2.91 -1.73 -5.50
C TRP A 110 -3.00 -2.61 -6.77
N THR A 111 -2.62 -2.06 -7.93
CA THR A 111 -2.88 -2.71 -9.25
C THR A 111 -1.61 -2.90 -10.08
N ARG A 112 -1.45 -4.08 -10.70
CA ARG A 112 -0.36 -4.43 -11.63
C ARG A 112 -0.93 -5.26 -12.78
N THR A 113 -0.35 -5.17 -13.98
CA THR A 113 -0.79 -5.95 -15.15
C THR A 113 0.05 -7.21 -15.37
N ASN A 114 1.29 -7.21 -14.90
CA ASN A 114 2.22 -8.34 -15.00
C ASN A 114 2.90 -8.60 -13.66
N LEU A 115 2.72 -9.81 -13.12
CA LEU A 115 3.25 -10.23 -11.83
C LEU A 115 4.59 -10.99 -11.93
N LEU A 116 5.05 -11.27 -13.15
CA LEU A 116 6.27 -12.02 -13.45
C LEU A 116 7.11 -11.32 -14.54
N TYR A 117 7.19 -9.99 -14.48
CA TYR A 117 7.94 -9.21 -15.47
C TYR A 117 9.45 -9.47 -15.34
N LYS A 118 10.05 -10.09 -16.35
CA LYS A 118 11.44 -10.50 -16.33
C LYS A 118 12.39 -9.31 -16.53
N LEU A 119 13.24 -9.07 -15.55
CA LEU A 119 14.28 -8.03 -15.58
C LEU A 119 15.56 -8.51 -16.26
N LYS A 120 16.46 -7.56 -16.59
CA LYS A 120 17.76 -7.85 -17.22
C LYS A 120 18.65 -8.76 -16.37
N ASN A 121 18.61 -8.60 -15.05
CA ASN A 121 19.32 -9.44 -14.07
C ASN A 121 18.64 -10.81 -13.85
N GLN A 122 17.61 -11.15 -14.65
CA GLN A 122 16.84 -12.40 -14.63
C GLN A 122 15.90 -12.58 -13.43
N SER A 123 15.82 -11.64 -12.47
CA SER A 123 14.75 -11.66 -11.47
C SER A 123 13.40 -11.28 -12.11
N HIS A 124 12.29 -11.60 -11.43
CA HIS A 124 10.97 -11.16 -11.84
C HIS A 124 10.45 -10.06 -10.91
N ALA A 125 9.95 -8.99 -11.50
CA ALA A 125 9.33 -7.85 -10.83
C ALA A 125 7.83 -7.80 -11.13
N LEU A 126 7.11 -6.99 -10.34
CA LEU A 126 5.76 -6.58 -10.71
C LEU A 126 5.85 -5.40 -11.66
N ARG A 127 4.95 -5.32 -12.63
CA ARG A 127 4.88 -4.23 -13.60
C ARG A 127 3.43 -3.81 -13.83
N PHE A 128 3.23 -2.51 -13.92
CA PHE A 128 2.03 -1.90 -14.46
C PHE A 128 2.34 -1.41 -15.87
N ASP A 129 1.67 -1.97 -16.88
CA ASP A 129 1.73 -1.54 -18.27
C ASP A 129 0.43 -0.84 -18.63
N LEU A 130 0.49 0.43 -18.99
CA LEU A 130 -0.70 1.21 -19.30
C LEU A 130 -1.44 0.68 -20.54
N SER A 131 -0.72 0.12 -21.51
CA SER A 131 -1.32 -0.45 -22.72
C SER A 131 -2.00 -1.79 -22.44
N ASP A 132 -1.40 -2.65 -21.59
CA ASP A 132 -2.07 -3.88 -21.16
C ASP A 132 -3.29 -3.56 -20.25
N PHE A 133 -3.22 -2.51 -19.42
CA PHE A 133 -4.36 -2.07 -18.62
C PHE A 133 -5.51 -1.54 -19.48
N ALA A 134 -5.22 -0.67 -20.46
CA ALA A 134 -6.19 -0.18 -21.43
C ALA A 134 -6.78 -1.32 -22.28
N ALA A 135 -5.96 -2.30 -22.64
CA ALA A 135 -6.40 -3.51 -23.34
C ALA A 135 -7.46 -4.28 -22.54
N TYR A 136 -7.23 -4.45 -21.24
CA TYR A 136 -8.22 -5.05 -20.34
C TYR A 136 -9.49 -4.19 -20.26
N ASP A 137 -9.36 -2.91 -19.92
CA ASP A 137 -10.51 -2.02 -19.66
C ASP A 137 -11.43 -1.87 -20.89
N VAL A 138 -10.85 -1.65 -22.07
CA VAL A 138 -11.60 -1.38 -23.30
C VAL A 138 -12.13 -2.65 -23.97
N PHE A 139 -11.36 -3.76 -23.99
CA PHE A 139 -11.69 -4.93 -24.83
C PHE A 139 -12.00 -6.22 -24.07
N ILE A 140 -11.76 -6.27 -22.74
CA ILE A 140 -12.09 -7.45 -21.92
C ILE A 140 -13.20 -7.10 -20.92
N LEU A 141 -12.99 -6.03 -20.15
CA LEU A 141 -13.99 -5.48 -19.26
C LEU A 141 -15.09 -4.81 -20.08
N GLU A 142 -14.75 -4.12 -21.17
CA GLU A 142 -15.69 -3.37 -22.01
C GLU A 142 -16.45 -2.32 -21.20
N ARG A 143 -15.72 -1.57 -20.36
CA ARG A 143 -16.33 -0.50 -19.56
C ARG A 143 -16.86 0.60 -20.48
N THR A 144 -18.07 1.08 -20.18
CA THR A 144 -18.73 2.15 -20.92
C THR A 144 -17.84 3.39 -21.04
N ASN A 145 -17.61 3.84 -22.27
CA ASN A 145 -16.77 5.01 -22.62
C ASN A 145 -15.29 4.92 -22.19
N ALA A 146 -14.76 3.71 -21.93
CA ALA A 146 -13.39 3.55 -21.47
C ALA A 146 -12.33 4.11 -22.46
N ASP A 147 -12.62 4.10 -23.75
CA ASP A 147 -11.77 4.65 -24.80
C ASP A 147 -11.47 6.15 -24.64
N GLN A 148 -12.33 6.89 -23.94
CA GLN A 148 -12.14 8.34 -23.70
C GLN A 148 -11.10 8.65 -22.63
N ASP A 149 -10.72 7.66 -21.81
CA ASP A 149 -9.79 7.82 -20.69
C ASP A 149 -8.33 7.57 -21.08
N TYR A 150 -8.06 7.16 -22.33
CA TYR A 150 -6.73 6.80 -22.79
C TYR A 150 -6.29 7.62 -24.02
N PRO A 151 -5.01 8.00 -24.13
CA PRO A 151 -4.46 8.58 -25.36
C PRO A 151 -4.57 7.60 -26.54
N GLU A 152 -4.79 8.12 -27.76
CA GLU A 152 -4.92 7.29 -28.97
C GLU A 152 -3.74 6.32 -29.18
N ALA A 153 -2.52 6.76 -28.91
CA ALA A 153 -1.32 5.92 -29.03
C ALA A 153 -1.31 4.74 -28.04
N VAL A 154 -1.97 4.87 -26.89
CA VAL A 154 -2.16 3.76 -25.93
C VAL A 154 -3.23 2.81 -26.45
N LEU A 155 -4.33 3.34 -27.01
CA LEU A 155 -5.40 2.54 -27.61
C LEU A 155 -4.92 1.72 -28.81
N ASP A 156 -4.07 2.29 -29.66
CA ASP A 156 -3.42 1.58 -30.78
C ASP A 156 -2.64 0.37 -30.27
N ARG A 157 -1.78 0.57 -29.26
CA ARG A 157 -1.01 -0.52 -28.64
C ARG A 157 -1.93 -1.53 -27.96
N ALA A 158 -2.97 -1.09 -27.28
CA ALA A 158 -3.94 -1.95 -26.62
C ALA A 158 -4.65 -2.88 -27.63
N ARG A 159 -5.04 -2.36 -28.80
CA ARG A 159 -5.60 -3.15 -29.91
C ARG A 159 -4.62 -4.21 -30.40
N GLU A 160 -3.36 -3.85 -30.61
CA GLU A 160 -2.30 -4.78 -31.02
C GLU A 160 -2.07 -5.88 -29.97
N ARG A 161 -2.03 -5.50 -28.68
CA ARG A 161 -1.86 -6.43 -27.55
C ARG A 161 -2.97 -7.45 -27.49
N ILE A 162 -4.23 -7.02 -27.54
CA ILE A 162 -5.38 -7.92 -27.48
C ILE A 162 -5.45 -8.84 -28.70
N ALA A 163 -5.13 -8.33 -29.90
CA ALA A 163 -5.07 -9.15 -31.10
C ALA A 163 -4.00 -10.25 -31.00
N ALA A 164 -2.90 -9.99 -30.28
CA ALA A 164 -1.82 -10.95 -30.06
C ALA A 164 -2.06 -11.92 -28.88
N MET A 165 -2.92 -11.56 -27.91
CA MET A 165 -3.18 -12.39 -26.73
C MET A 165 -4.17 -13.53 -27.02
N GLY A 166 -3.76 -14.76 -26.71
CA GLY A 166 -4.64 -15.93 -26.65
C GLY A 166 -5.57 -15.90 -25.42
N PRO A 167 -6.58 -16.79 -25.35
CA PRO A 167 -7.58 -16.80 -24.27
C PRO A 167 -6.96 -16.86 -22.85
N GLU A 168 -6.01 -17.75 -22.63
CA GLU A 168 -5.34 -17.91 -21.32
C GLU A 168 -4.59 -16.65 -20.88
N GLN A 169 -4.00 -15.91 -21.82
CA GLN A 169 -3.27 -14.67 -21.53
C GLN A 169 -4.25 -13.54 -21.16
N ARG A 170 -5.41 -13.48 -21.81
CA ARG A 170 -6.47 -12.52 -21.47
C ARG A 170 -7.05 -12.78 -20.08
N GLU A 171 -7.30 -14.04 -19.75
CA GLU A 171 -7.73 -14.43 -18.40
C GLU A 171 -6.65 -14.16 -17.35
N ALA A 172 -5.37 -14.37 -17.68
CA ALA A 172 -4.28 -14.05 -16.76
C ALA A 172 -4.17 -12.54 -16.51
N LEU A 173 -4.31 -11.71 -17.54
CA LEU A 173 -4.34 -10.25 -17.43
C LEU A 173 -5.51 -9.79 -16.55
N GLU A 174 -6.71 -10.32 -16.81
CA GLU A 174 -7.89 -10.05 -15.98
C GLU A 174 -7.64 -10.43 -14.52
N ARG A 175 -7.20 -11.66 -14.24
CA ARG A 175 -6.89 -12.10 -12.86
C ARG A 175 -5.88 -11.18 -12.17
N ASN A 176 -4.83 -10.75 -12.87
CA ASN A 176 -3.83 -9.86 -12.30
C ASN A 176 -4.41 -8.49 -11.90
N ILE A 177 -5.43 -8.01 -12.62
CA ILE A 177 -6.04 -6.69 -12.41
C ILE A 177 -7.18 -6.75 -11.36
N ILE A 178 -8.04 -7.77 -11.39
CA ILE A 178 -9.28 -7.78 -10.57
C ILE A 178 -9.33 -8.79 -9.42
N ALA A 179 -8.45 -9.80 -9.38
CA ALA A 179 -8.58 -10.87 -8.37
C ALA A 179 -8.08 -10.47 -6.96
N GLY A 180 -7.63 -9.23 -6.78
CA GLY A 180 -7.03 -8.75 -5.53
C GLY A 180 -5.59 -9.27 -5.39
N LEU A 181 -4.62 -8.36 -5.38
CA LEU A 181 -3.24 -8.71 -5.09
C LEU A 181 -3.04 -8.90 -3.57
N PRO A 182 -1.97 -9.57 -3.09
CA PRO A 182 -1.80 -9.87 -1.66
C PRO A 182 -2.06 -8.67 -0.75
N GLY A 183 -3.00 -8.83 0.18
CA GLY A 183 -3.43 -7.78 1.10
C GLY A 183 -4.53 -6.84 0.60
N GLY A 184 -5.08 -7.04 -0.61
CA GLY A 184 -6.27 -6.35 -1.12
C GLY A 184 -7.60 -6.99 -0.68
N GLU A 185 -8.70 -6.27 -0.90
CA GLU A 185 -10.05 -6.68 -0.49
C GLU A 185 -10.92 -7.16 -1.66
N GLY A 186 -11.64 -8.28 -1.45
CA GLY A 186 -12.74 -8.75 -2.31
C GLY A 186 -12.31 -9.54 -3.55
N SER A 187 -13.26 -10.29 -4.10
CA SER A 187 -13.17 -10.91 -5.42
C SER A 187 -14.35 -10.46 -6.27
N TYR A 188 -14.09 -10.03 -7.50
CA TYR A 188 -15.12 -9.63 -8.44
C TYR A 188 -15.12 -10.52 -9.67
N ASP A 189 -16.29 -10.66 -10.28
CA ASP A 189 -16.41 -11.01 -11.69
C ASP A 189 -16.56 -9.72 -12.54
N ARG A 190 -16.64 -9.88 -13.87
CA ARG A 190 -16.74 -8.73 -14.79
C ARG A 190 -17.99 -7.88 -14.55
N ASP A 191 -19.12 -8.49 -14.24
CA ASP A 191 -20.38 -7.76 -14.12
C ASP A 191 -20.43 -6.99 -12.80
N SER A 192 -20.03 -7.63 -11.70
CA SER A 192 -19.95 -6.99 -10.39
C SER A 192 -18.90 -5.88 -10.33
N ILE A 193 -17.72 -6.05 -10.95
CA ILE A 193 -16.72 -4.98 -10.97
C ILE A 193 -17.17 -3.79 -11.81
N ARG A 194 -17.85 -3.99 -12.95
CA ARG A 194 -18.43 -2.89 -13.73
C ARG A 194 -19.41 -2.07 -12.92
N GLN A 195 -20.34 -2.74 -12.23
CA GLN A 195 -21.33 -2.06 -11.40
C GLN A 195 -20.70 -1.25 -10.27
N GLU A 196 -19.67 -1.80 -9.62
CA GLU A 196 -18.90 -1.08 -8.61
C GLU A 196 -18.17 0.13 -9.20
N ILE A 197 -17.53 -0.03 -10.37
CA ILE A 197 -16.86 1.08 -11.06
C ILE A 197 -17.85 2.20 -11.39
N GLU A 198 -18.99 1.87 -11.97
CA GLU A 198 -20.04 2.84 -12.33
C GLU A 198 -20.54 3.60 -11.09
N ALA A 199 -20.71 2.91 -9.96
CA ALA A 199 -21.13 3.55 -8.71
C ALA A 199 -20.11 4.59 -8.20
N PHE A 200 -18.81 4.28 -8.26
CA PHE A 200 -17.77 5.24 -7.87
C PHE A 200 -17.55 6.36 -8.88
N ILE A 201 -17.70 6.11 -10.18
CA ILE A 201 -17.69 7.16 -11.21
C ILE A 201 -18.84 8.15 -10.96
N ALA A 202 -20.05 7.64 -10.67
CA ALA A 202 -21.22 8.48 -10.40
C ALA A 202 -21.04 9.35 -9.14
N LEU A 203 -20.30 8.88 -8.14
CA LEU A 203 -19.96 9.64 -6.93
C LEU A 203 -18.99 10.80 -7.25
N GLY A 204 -18.09 10.61 -8.21
CA GLY A 204 -17.10 11.59 -8.63
C GLY A 204 -16.02 11.86 -7.58
N VAL A 205 -15.02 12.65 -7.96
CA VAL A 205 -13.84 12.95 -7.13
C VAL A 205 -14.20 13.67 -5.83
N GLU A 206 -15.05 14.69 -5.89
CA GLU A 206 -15.42 15.48 -4.71
C GLU A 206 -16.32 14.69 -3.76
N GLY A 207 -17.34 13.98 -4.28
CA GLY A 207 -18.19 13.12 -3.44
C GLY A 207 -17.38 12.01 -2.75
N PHE A 208 -16.41 11.44 -3.45
CA PHE A 208 -15.55 10.42 -2.86
C PHE A 208 -14.62 10.99 -1.79
N ARG A 209 -14.10 12.21 -2.01
CA ARG A 209 -13.30 12.92 -1.00
C ARG A 209 -14.12 13.31 0.22
N ASP A 210 -15.34 13.78 0.04
CA ASP A 210 -16.25 14.11 1.14
C ASP A 210 -16.56 12.88 2.00
N ASN A 211 -16.71 11.70 1.38
CA ASN A 211 -16.86 10.44 2.10
C ASN A 211 -15.60 10.09 2.91
N LEU A 212 -14.40 10.23 2.34
CA LEU A 212 -13.16 10.04 3.10
C LEU A 212 -13.09 11.01 4.29
N PHE A 213 -13.44 12.28 4.07
CA PHE A 213 -13.40 13.30 5.13
C PHE A 213 -14.42 13.01 6.22
N HIS A 214 -15.61 12.52 5.88
CA HIS A 214 -16.57 12.08 6.88
C HIS A 214 -16.04 10.88 7.68
N PHE A 215 -15.46 9.87 7.02
CA PHE A 215 -14.80 8.76 7.71
C PHE A 215 -13.72 9.24 8.70
N LEU A 216 -12.87 10.18 8.27
CA LEU A 216 -11.81 10.75 9.11
C LEU A 216 -12.37 11.50 10.32
N ARG A 217 -13.38 12.35 10.13
CA ARG A 217 -14.03 13.10 11.23
C ARG A 217 -14.62 12.16 12.29
N GLU A 218 -15.04 10.96 11.89
CA GLU A 218 -15.62 9.96 12.78
C GLU A 218 -14.57 9.08 13.48
N VAL A 219 -13.52 8.65 12.77
CA VAL A 219 -12.55 7.67 13.27
C VAL A 219 -11.36 8.31 13.98
N ILE A 220 -10.85 9.45 13.50
CA ILE A 220 -9.65 10.08 14.08
C ILE A 220 -9.84 10.47 15.55
N PRO A 221 -10.98 11.05 15.99
CA PRO A 221 -11.19 11.33 17.42
C PRO A 221 -11.17 10.07 18.28
N VAL A 222 -11.67 8.94 17.76
CA VAL A 222 -11.60 7.66 18.46
C VAL A 222 -10.15 7.20 18.57
N ALA A 223 -9.40 7.19 17.46
CA ALA A 223 -7.99 6.82 17.43
C ALA A 223 -7.15 7.68 18.41
N GLU A 224 -7.36 8.99 18.40
CA GLU A 224 -6.69 9.93 19.31
C GLU A 224 -7.01 9.64 20.77
N SER A 225 -8.27 9.36 21.11
CA SER A 225 -8.69 9.08 22.49
C SER A 225 -8.03 7.83 23.09
N VAL A 226 -7.59 6.89 22.25
CA VAL A 226 -6.93 5.64 22.65
C VAL A 226 -5.44 5.61 22.26
N GLY A 227 -4.87 6.73 21.80
CA GLY A 227 -3.45 6.85 21.46
C GLY A 227 -3.02 6.08 20.20
N VAL A 228 -3.96 5.74 19.31
CA VAL A 228 -3.67 5.12 18.01
C VAL A 228 -3.39 6.21 16.98
N ARG A 229 -2.35 6.00 16.17
CA ARG A 229 -2.02 6.82 15.01
C ARG A 229 -2.45 6.10 13.74
N MET A 230 -3.42 6.69 13.05
CA MET A 230 -3.90 6.24 11.75
C MET A 230 -2.97 6.77 10.65
N CYS A 231 -2.62 5.94 9.68
CA CYS A 231 -1.73 6.32 8.59
C CYS A 231 -2.23 5.83 7.23
N ILE A 232 -2.83 6.74 6.46
CA ILE A 232 -3.38 6.39 5.16
C ILE A 232 -2.26 6.12 4.15
N HIS A 233 -2.32 4.98 3.49
CA HIS A 233 -1.46 4.62 2.38
C HIS A 233 -1.94 5.31 1.09
N PRO A 234 -1.02 5.80 0.24
CA PRO A 234 -1.39 6.38 -1.04
C PRO A 234 -2.07 5.40 -1.98
N ASP A 235 -2.69 5.97 -3.00
CA ASP A 235 -3.12 5.24 -4.17
C ASP A 235 -1.95 4.57 -4.90
N ASP A 236 -2.13 3.31 -5.35
CA ASP A 236 -1.13 2.59 -6.15
C ASP A 236 -1.76 1.94 -7.40
N PRO A 237 -1.57 2.51 -8.60
CA PRO A 237 -0.80 3.72 -8.87
C PRO A 237 -1.49 5.03 -8.41
N PRO A 238 -0.73 6.13 -8.24
CA PRO A 238 -1.24 7.43 -7.78
C PRO A 238 -1.85 8.26 -8.93
N PHE A 239 -2.69 7.61 -9.72
CA PHE A 239 -3.46 8.19 -10.82
C PHE A 239 -4.70 7.34 -11.11
N SER A 240 -5.70 7.94 -11.77
CA SER A 240 -7.00 7.29 -12.03
C SER A 240 -6.85 5.98 -12.81
N LEU A 241 -7.58 4.97 -12.36
CA LEU A 241 -7.76 3.69 -13.04
C LEU A 241 -9.25 3.51 -13.33
N PHE A 242 -9.62 3.04 -14.52
CA PHE A 242 -11.04 2.88 -14.92
C PHE A 242 -11.89 4.17 -14.85
N GLY A 243 -11.26 5.36 -14.88
CA GLY A 243 -11.94 6.62 -14.61
C GLY A 243 -12.34 6.83 -13.13
N LEU A 244 -11.89 5.95 -12.22
CA LEU A 244 -12.18 6.05 -10.79
C LEU A 244 -11.46 7.23 -10.13
N PRO A 245 -12.06 7.84 -9.11
CA PRO A 245 -11.40 8.84 -8.30
C PRO A 245 -10.27 8.22 -7.47
N ARG A 246 -9.07 8.80 -7.53
CA ARG A 246 -7.90 8.46 -6.71
C ARG A 246 -7.48 9.73 -5.99
N ILE A 247 -7.70 9.76 -4.67
CA ILE A 247 -7.75 10.99 -3.86
C ILE A 247 -6.67 11.06 -2.78
N VAL A 248 -5.68 10.17 -2.83
CA VAL A 248 -4.48 10.15 -1.99
C VAL A 248 -3.27 9.89 -2.88
N SER A 249 -3.09 10.74 -3.88
CA SER A 249 -2.13 10.53 -4.99
C SER A 249 -1.01 11.57 -5.05
N THR A 250 -1.22 12.74 -4.42
CA THR A 250 -0.30 13.89 -4.48
C THR A 250 -0.03 14.53 -3.12
N ALA A 251 0.98 15.39 -3.05
CA ALA A 251 1.19 16.27 -1.91
C ALA A 251 -0.02 17.18 -1.61
N GLU A 252 -0.77 17.59 -2.64
CA GLU A 252 -1.98 18.40 -2.45
C GLU A 252 -3.10 17.58 -1.78
N ASP A 253 -3.28 16.32 -2.17
CA ASP A 253 -4.23 15.43 -1.50
C ASP A 253 -3.87 15.22 -0.03
N ALA A 254 -2.59 14.98 0.25
CA ALA A 254 -2.07 14.85 1.62
C ALA A 254 -2.34 16.12 2.44
N ARG A 255 -2.11 17.30 1.86
CA ARG A 255 -2.38 18.58 2.52
C ARG A 255 -3.86 18.77 2.85
N LYS A 256 -4.76 18.49 1.90
CA LYS A 256 -6.22 18.57 2.12
C LYS A 256 -6.66 17.61 3.22
N LEU A 257 -6.19 16.36 3.19
CA LEU A 257 -6.52 15.33 4.17
C LEU A 257 -6.08 15.68 5.59
N LEU A 258 -4.85 16.18 5.75
CA LEU A 258 -4.31 16.56 7.05
C LEU A 258 -4.97 17.85 7.59
N ALA A 259 -5.35 18.77 6.70
CA ALA A 259 -6.07 19.98 7.07
C ALA A 259 -7.53 19.71 7.52
N GLU A 260 -8.18 18.71 6.94
CA GLU A 260 -9.56 18.34 7.28
C GLU A 260 -9.71 17.93 8.74
N VAL A 261 -8.80 17.09 9.25
CA VAL A 261 -8.76 16.70 10.67
C VAL A 261 -7.34 16.92 11.21
N PRO A 262 -7.05 18.10 11.80
CA PRO A 262 -5.70 18.47 12.24
C PRO A 262 -5.34 17.83 13.60
N SER A 263 -5.31 16.51 13.64
CA SER A 263 -4.84 15.71 14.78
C SER A 263 -3.56 14.97 14.40
N THR A 264 -2.63 14.80 15.35
CA THR A 264 -1.45 13.94 15.14
C THR A 264 -1.82 12.48 14.91
N SER A 265 -3.04 12.07 15.28
CA SER A 265 -3.56 10.73 15.03
C SER A 265 -4.07 10.55 13.59
N ASN A 266 -4.22 11.63 12.83
CA ASN A 266 -4.43 11.63 11.38
C ASN A 266 -3.08 11.78 10.68
N GLY A 267 -2.67 10.77 9.92
CA GLY A 267 -1.34 10.76 9.32
C GLY A 267 -1.24 9.95 8.04
N LEU A 268 -0.02 9.81 7.57
CA LEU A 268 0.32 9.21 6.29
C LEU A 268 1.21 7.98 6.48
N THR A 269 0.94 6.97 5.67
CA THR A 269 1.97 5.99 5.31
C THR A 269 2.67 6.52 4.07
N LEU A 270 3.91 6.98 4.19
CA LEU A 270 4.65 7.46 3.03
C LEU A 270 5.24 6.26 2.28
N CYS A 271 4.56 5.84 1.21
CA CYS A 271 5.05 4.81 0.31
C CYS A 271 5.78 5.40 -0.88
N ALA A 272 7.10 5.21 -0.90
CA ALA A 272 7.98 5.74 -1.94
C ALA A 272 7.66 5.13 -3.31
N GLY A 273 7.33 3.84 -3.36
CA GLY A 273 7.00 3.17 -4.61
C GLY A 273 5.66 3.61 -5.21
N SER A 274 4.67 3.92 -4.37
CA SER A 274 3.36 4.41 -4.83
C SER A 274 3.43 5.88 -5.22
N PHE A 275 3.73 6.80 -4.29
CA PHE A 275 3.83 8.23 -4.62
C PHE A 275 4.87 8.51 -5.70
N GLY A 276 5.97 7.73 -5.74
CA GLY A 276 7.03 7.87 -6.74
C GLY A 276 6.76 7.21 -8.09
N ALA A 277 5.61 6.55 -8.30
CA ALA A 277 5.23 6.08 -9.64
C ALA A 277 4.95 7.23 -10.62
N ARG A 278 4.76 8.45 -10.11
CA ARG A 278 4.70 9.70 -10.87
C ARG A 278 5.91 10.57 -10.58
N GLY A 279 6.48 11.19 -11.62
CA GLY A 279 7.73 11.94 -11.53
C GLY A 279 7.61 13.37 -10.97
N ASP A 280 6.39 13.85 -10.76
CA ASP A 280 6.08 15.20 -10.25
C ASP A 280 5.83 15.25 -8.73
N ASN A 281 5.83 14.10 -8.04
CA ASN A 281 5.84 14.07 -6.58
C ASN A 281 7.29 14.20 -6.05
N ASP A 282 7.58 15.29 -5.34
CA ASP A 282 8.83 15.47 -4.59
C ASP A 282 8.76 14.73 -3.24
N LEU A 283 9.22 13.47 -3.21
CA LEU A 283 9.15 12.63 -2.01
C LEU A 283 9.93 13.20 -0.83
N GLU A 284 11.10 13.81 -1.08
CA GLU A 284 11.87 14.46 -0.01
C GLU A 284 11.15 15.70 0.52
N GLY A 285 10.57 16.51 -0.37
CA GLY A 285 9.73 17.65 -0.02
C GLY A 285 8.51 17.24 0.80
N MET A 286 7.85 16.14 0.42
CA MET A 286 6.73 15.58 1.16
C MET A 286 7.14 15.13 2.58
N VAL A 287 8.33 14.54 2.76
CA VAL A 287 8.84 14.23 4.10
C VAL A 287 9.10 15.50 4.91
N ARG A 288 9.70 16.53 4.31
CA ARG A 288 9.94 17.80 5.00
C ARG A 288 8.65 18.52 5.40
N GLU A 289 7.61 18.44 4.57
CA GLU A 289 6.32 19.08 4.84
C GLU A 289 5.46 18.28 5.83
N PHE A 290 5.32 16.98 5.62
CA PHE A 290 4.38 16.13 6.35
C PHE A 290 5.04 15.28 7.44
N GLY A 291 6.36 15.44 7.65
CA GLY A 291 7.17 14.71 8.64
C GLY A 291 6.45 14.43 9.95
N PRO A 292 5.87 15.43 10.65
CA PRO A 292 5.19 15.25 11.92
C PRO A 292 4.01 14.24 11.90
N HIS A 293 3.41 14.03 10.72
CA HIS A 293 2.26 13.17 10.45
C HIS A 293 2.61 11.86 9.70
N ILE A 294 3.88 11.60 9.38
CA ILE A 294 4.29 10.32 8.79
C ILE A 294 4.46 9.28 9.90
N HIS A 295 3.57 8.30 9.99
CA HIS A 295 3.61 7.30 11.07
C HIS A 295 4.16 5.95 10.63
N PHE A 296 4.32 5.75 9.33
CA PHE A 296 4.83 4.53 8.74
C PHE A 296 5.38 4.82 7.34
N VAL A 297 6.38 4.07 6.90
CA VAL A 297 6.92 4.22 5.54
C VAL A 297 7.16 2.88 4.85
N HIS A 298 6.92 2.88 3.54
CA HIS A 298 7.28 1.78 2.66
C HIS A 298 8.41 2.25 1.77
N LEU A 299 9.58 1.66 1.98
CA LEU A 299 10.81 2.03 1.28
C LEU A 299 11.06 0.99 0.19
N ARG A 300 10.41 1.16 -0.95
CA ARG A 300 10.70 0.46 -2.21
C ARG A 300 10.83 1.46 -3.35
N ASN A 301 11.27 1.00 -4.52
CA ASN A 301 11.54 1.87 -5.65
C ASN A 301 10.88 1.35 -6.93
N VAL A 302 10.65 2.25 -7.87
CA VAL A 302 10.05 1.95 -9.18
C VAL A 302 10.87 2.62 -10.27
N THR A 303 10.88 2.03 -11.45
CA THR A 303 11.36 2.69 -12.67
C THR A 303 10.17 3.03 -13.54
N ARG A 304 10.00 4.32 -13.83
CA ARG A 304 8.96 4.87 -14.69
C ARG A 304 9.36 4.72 -16.14
N GLU A 305 8.38 4.46 -16.98
CA GLU A 305 8.52 4.37 -18.41
C GLU A 305 7.82 5.58 -19.06
N ALA A 306 8.27 5.98 -20.24
CA ALA A 306 7.83 7.22 -20.88
C ALA A 306 6.33 7.24 -21.25
N ASP A 307 5.68 6.08 -21.28
CA ASP A 307 4.27 5.93 -21.64
C ASP A 307 3.33 5.88 -20.42
N GLY A 308 3.83 6.17 -19.21
CA GLY A 308 3.06 6.11 -17.97
C GLY A 308 3.05 4.73 -17.29
N SER A 309 3.69 3.73 -17.91
CA SER A 309 3.95 2.43 -17.29
C SER A 309 5.09 2.54 -16.26
N PHE A 310 5.20 1.54 -15.38
CA PHE A 310 6.32 1.41 -14.44
C PHE A 310 6.48 -0.03 -13.95
N TYR A 311 7.67 -0.37 -13.48
CA TYR A 311 7.93 -1.64 -12.81
C TYR A 311 8.65 -1.46 -11.48
N GLU A 312 8.50 -2.44 -10.59
CA GLU A 312 9.21 -2.48 -9.30
C GLU A 312 10.72 -2.61 -9.57
N ALA A 313 11.50 -1.62 -9.16
CA ALA A 313 12.95 -1.59 -9.33
C ALA A 313 13.67 -2.27 -8.17
N GLU A 314 14.99 -2.40 -8.25
CA GLU A 314 15.80 -2.63 -7.05
C GLU A 314 15.68 -1.41 -6.12
N HIS A 315 15.73 -1.62 -4.80
CA HIS A 315 15.42 -0.57 -3.81
C HIS A 315 16.28 0.70 -3.96
N LEU A 316 17.54 0.54 -4.37
CA LEU A 316 18.47 1.66 -4.62
C LEU A 316 18.66 2.01 -6.10
N GLY A 317 18.02 1.27 -7.02
CA GLY A 317 18.26 1.36 -8.47
C GLY A 317 17.11 1.93 -9.30
N GLY A 318 16.00 2.35 -8.67
CA GLY A 318 14.86 2.98 -9.34
C GLY A 318 15.00 4.50 -9.44
N ASP A 319 13.91 5.15 -9.85
CA ASP A 319 13.92 6.58 -10.16
C ASP A 319 13.70 7.49 -8.94
N ASN A 320 13.37 6.92 -7.78
CA ASN A 320 13.23 7.68 -6.53
C ASN A 320 14.58 7.74 -5.81
N ASP A 321 14.99 8.93 -5.34
CA ASP A 321 16.19 9.09 -4.51
C ASP A 321 15.97 8.51 -3.11
N MET A 322 16.25 7.22 -2.96
CA MET A 322 16.09 6.50 -1.70
C MET A 322 17.04 7.02 -0.61
N VAL A 323 18.24 7.50 -0.98
CA VAL A 323 19.22 8.02 -0.02
C VAL A 323 18.77 9.37 0.52
N GLY A 324 18.35 10.28 -0.37
CA GLY A 324 17.77 11.57 -0.02
C GLY A 324 16.51 11.41 0.85
N LEU A 325 15.63 10.48 0.48
CA LEU A 325 14.42 10.17 1.23
C LEU A 325 14.72 9.67 2.64
N ILE A 326 15.60 8.68 2.80
CA ILE A 326 15.98 8.15 4.12
C ILE A 326 16.64 9.25 4.97
N ARG A 327 17.48 10.10 4.37
CA ARG A 327 18.08 11.23 5.07
C ARG A 327 17.01 12.17 5.64
N ALA A 328 16.01 12.55 4.85
CA ALA A 328 14.91 13.40 5.30
C ALA A 328 14.10 12.74 6.44
N LEU A 329 13.84 11.43 6.36
CA LEU A 329 13.15 10.69 7.42
C LEU A 329 13.96 10.64 8.72
N LEU A 330 15.28 10.45 8.64
CA LEU A 330 16.15 10.48 9.81
C LEU A 330 16.26 11.89 10.42
N ASP A 331 16.10 12.96 9.63
CA ASP A 331 16.02 14.33 10.16
C ASP A 331 14.72 14.51 10.97
N GLU A 332 13.59 14.02 10.45
CA GLU A 332 12.32 14.01 11.20
C GLU A 332 12.44 13.20 12.51
N GLU A 333 13.01 11.99 12.49
CA GLU A 333 13.19 11.19 13.73
C GLU A 333 14.04 11.91 14.79
N ARG A 334 15.06 12.66 14.36
CA ARG A 334 15.89 13.49 15.26
C ARG A 334 15.06 14.62 15.85
N ASP A 335 14.27 15.30 15.03
CA ASP A 335 13.46 16.43 15.46
C ASP A 335 12.38 15.98 16.45
N ARG A 336 11.76 14.81 16.21
CA ARG A 336 10.87 14.14 17.17
C ARG A 336 11.57 13.77 18.47
N SER A 337 12.77 13.18 18.38
CA SER A 337 13.57 12.82 19.55
C SER A 337 13.91 14.04 20.40
N SER A 338 14.28 15.15 19.75
CA SER A 338 14.61 16.43 20.40
C SER A 338 13.39 17.07 21.06
N ALA A 339 12.20 16.84 20.50
CA ALA A 339 10.92 17.25 21.08
C ALA A 339 10.40 16.28 22.17
N GLY A 340 11.10 15.18 22.48
CA GLY A 340 10.68 14.19 23.46
C GLY A 340 9.45 13.37 23.04
N ARG A 341 9.18 13.27 21.74
CA ARG A 341 8.04 12.49 21.23
C ARG A 341 8.27 10.99 21.43
N PRO A 342 7.30 10.23 21.97
CA PRO A 342 7.43 8.79 22.17
C PRO A 342 7.47 8.00 20.84
N ASP A 343 7.06 8.63 19.76
CA ASP A 343 7.04 8.08 18.41
C ASP A 343 8.16 8.60 17.51
N ALA A 344 9.31 8.86 18.12
CA ALA A 344 10.49 9.32 17.40
C ALA A 344 11.00 8.33 16.35
N HIS A 345 10.77 7.03 16.53
CA HIS A 345 11.16 6.01 15.56
C HIS A 345 10.01 5.69 14.62
N ILE A 346 10.17 6.05 13.35
CA ILE A 346 9.23 5.75 12.29
C ILE A 346 9.45 4.29 11.85
N PRO A 347 8.43 3.42 11.94
CA PRO A 347 8.52 2.08 11.39
C PRO A 347 8.67 2.15 9.86
N MET A 348 9.49 1.26 9.31
CA MET A 348 9.69 1.10 7.88
C MET A 348 9.57 -0.36 7.50
N ARG A 349 9.13 -0.65 6.28
CA ARG A 349 9.27 -1.98 5.65
C ARG A 349 9.88 -1.85 4.25
N PRO A 350 10.59 -2.87 3.73
CA PRO A 350 11.12 -2.88 2.36
C PRO A 350 10.01 -2.97 1.31
N ASP A 351 8.76 -3.13 1.75
CA ASP A 351 7.57 -3.29 0.94
C ASP A 351 7.61 -4.48 -0.02
N HIS A 352 7.82 -4.24 -1.32
CA HIS A 352 7.91 -5.28 -2.33
C HIS A 352 9.36 -5.67 -2.61
N GLY A 353 9.56 -6.93 -3.00
CA GLY A 353 10.83 -7.47 -3.46
C GLY A 353 10.67 -8.27 -4.74
N HIS A 354 11.73 -8.37 -5.53
CA HIS A 354 11.74 -9.21 -6.73
C HIS A 354 11.67 -10.70 -6.36
N LEU A 355 10.98 -11.48 -7.20
CA LEU A 355 11.11 -12.92 -7.16
C LEU A 355 12.47 -13.31 -7.77
N MET A 356 13.29 -14.04 -7.00
CA MET A 356 14.65 -14.37 -7.39
C MET A 356 15.15 -15.68 -6.81
N ALA A 357 16.25 -16.17 -7.36
CA ALA A 357 16.99 -17.34 -6.89
C ALA A 357 16.08 -18.57 -6.69
N ASP A 358 16.22 -19.27 -5.57
CA ASP A 358 15.55 -20.55 -5.32
C ASP A 358 14.04 -20.41 -5.09
N GLU A 359 13.49 -19.19 -5.06
CA GLU A 359 12.05 -18.95 -4.91
C GLU A 359 11.27 -19.10 -6.24
N PHE A 360 11.95 -19.22 -7.38
CA PHE A 360 11.27 -19.47 -8.65
C PHE A 360 10.46 -20.78 -8.60
N GLY A 361 9.17 -20.67 -8.90
CA GLY A 361 8.26 -21.82 -8.95
C GLY A 361 7.85 -22.38 -7.59
N GLN A 362 8.25 -21.74 -6.48
CA GLN A 362 7.75 -22.13 -5.16
C GLN A 362 6.26 -21.77 -5.05
N GLU A 363 5.44 -22.78 -4.76
CA GLU A 363 4.01 -22.62 -4.52
C GLU A 363 3.75 -21.67 -3.34
N GLY A 364 2.68 -20.89 -3.43
CA GLY A 364 2.28 -19.96 -2.38
C GLY A 364 3.07 -18.65 -2.34
N THR A 365 4.09 -18.45 -3.19
CA THR A 365 4.82 -17.17 -3.23
C THR A 365 3.91 -16.02 -3.64
N ASN A 366 3.60 -15.17 -2.68
CA ASN A 366 2.78 -13.98 -2.88
C ASN A 366 3.48 -12.98 -3.82
N PRO A 367 2.85 -12.51 -4.92
CA PRO A 367 3.45 -11.55 -5.85
C PRO A 367 4.00 -10.31 -5.15
N GLY A 368 5.31 -10.04 -5.31
CA GLY A 368 6.01 -8.94 -4.64
C GLY A 368 6.39 -9.19 -3.18
N TYR A 369 5.96 -10.29 -2.58
CA TYR A 369 6.19 -10.63 -1.18
C TYR A 369 7.10 -11.86 -1.00
N SER A 370 7.94 -12.16 -1.99
CA SER A 370 9.02 -13.15 -1.85
C SER A 370 9.96 -12.79 -0.68
N TYR A 371 10.59 -13.79 -0.07
CA TYR A 371 11.51 -13.59 1.05
C TYR A 371 12.83 -12.99 0.58
N VAL A 372 13.49 -13.58 -0.41
CA VAL A 372 14.86 -13.21 -0.81
C VAL A 372 14.91 -11.80 -1.38
N GLY A 373 13.91 -11.43 -2.20
CA GLY A 373 13.83 -10.07 -2.75
C GLY A 373 13.65 -9.00 -1.68
N ARG A 374 12.75 -9.23 -0.71
CA ARG A 374 12.51 -8.30 0.39
C ARG A 374 13.65 -8.28 1.41
N LEU A 375 14.32 -9.41 1.63
CA LEU A 375 15.55 -9.52 2.43
C LEU A 375 16.65 -8.65 1.81
N LYS A 376 16.90 -8.79 0.51
CA LYS A 376 17.88 -7.99 -0.23
C LYS A 376 17.58 -6.50 -0.08
N GLY A 377 16.34 -6.10 -0.34
CA GLY A 377 15.90 -4.71 -0.18
C GLY A 377 16.09 -4.19 1.24
N LEU A 378 15.69 -4.95 2.25
CA LEU A 378 15.88 -4.56 3.65
C LEU A 378 17.36 -4.39 4.01
N ALA A 379 18.23 -5.28 3.54
CA ALA A 379 19.67 -5.20 3.75
C ALA A 379 20.30 -3.96 3.07
N GLU A 380 19.86 -3.63 1.85
CA GLU A 380 20.26 -2.40 1.16
C GLU A 380 19.88 -1.14 1.96
N LEU A 381 18.62 -1.09 2.45
CA LEU A 381 18.13 0.01 3.27
C LEU A 381 18.88 0.11 4.61
N HIS A 382 19.20 -1.02 5.25
CA HIS A 382 20.03 -1.04 6.46
C HIS A 382 21.42 -0.46 6.21
N GLY A 383 22.04 -0.75 5.06
CA GLY A 383 23.32 -0.17 4.66
C GLY A 383 23.25 1.35 4.54
N VAL A 384 22.21 1.88 3.91
CA VAL A 384 21.99 3.34 3.80
C VAL A 384 21.75 3.97 5.17
N LEU A 385 20.85 3.37 5.98
CA LEU A 385 20.55 3.83 7.34
C LEU A 385 21.79 3.87 8.23
N HIS A 386 22.59 2.81 8.22
CA HIS A 386 23.83 2.73 8.99
C HIS A 386 24.81 3.82 8.58
N THR A 387 25.04 3.97 7.27
CA THR A 387 25.96 4.97 6.72
C THR A 387 25.53 6.39 7.10
N LEU A 388 24.27 6.75 6.89
CA LEU A 388 23.75 8.08 7.21
C LEU A 388 23.76 8.36 8.72
N THR A 389 23.55 7.34 9.55
CA THR A 389 23.60 7.49 11.01
C THR A 389 25.02 7.75 11.50
N VAL A 390 26.00 6.98 11.01
CA VAL A 390 27.42 7.12 11.41
C VAL A 390 27.99 8.46 10.95
N LEU A 391 27.74 8.86 9.69
CA LEU A 391 28.26 10.13 9.14
C LEU A 391 27.69 11.38 9.83
N ARG A 392 26.57 11.26 10.55
CA ARG A 392 26.01 12.36 11.36
C ARG A 392 26.65 12.47 12.75
N GLN A 393 27.29 11.41 13.23
CA GLN A 393 27.92 11.35 14.55
C GLN A 393 29.41 11.73 14.51
N SER A 394 30.05 11.60 13.34
CA SER A 394 31.39 12.10 13.02
C SER A 394 31.37 13.58 12.68
#